data_AF-A0A662KJB0-F1
#
_entry.id   AF-A0A662KJB0-F1
#
_cell.length_a   1.000
_cell.length_b   1.000
_cell.length_c   1.000
_cell.angle_alpha   90.00
_cell.angle_beta   90.00
_cell.angle_gamma   90.00
#
_symmetry.space_group_name_H-M   'P 1'
#
loop_
_entity.id
_entity.type
_entity.pdbx_description
1 polymer ?
#
loop_
_entity_poly.entity_id
_entity_poly.type
_entity_poly.pdbx_seq_one_letter_code
_entity_poly.pdbx_strand_id
1 'polypeptide(L)'
;MRSSKRKIRTFLLVVNCVLLLCYVACPVGSRAWAIPEDGGHPHSPAQEPIVSSQEAKLLRQVAQLADTDPEAAIKLLASKVTPQSSAALDLALGNLEFQQGRLEEAEEAYRAALKKFPAFARARMNLAQVLIRQEKLSHVTEVLRPVLISGQAGPEAFTLLGYAFLLQGQLLPAETAYRQALLLKPDDVNTSLGLAKCLLEQERYHEAIRLLEGLVEREPQRSQLWPLLANA
;
A
#
# COMPACT_ATOMS: atom_id res chain seq x y z
N MET A 1 -17.00 53.12 40.83
CA MET A 1 -17.79 54.12 40.08
C MET A 1 -17.07 54.37 38.75
N ARG A 2 -17.73 54.06 37.60
CA ARG A 2 -17.33 54.34 36.19
C ARG A 2 -16.05 53.61 35.70
N SER A 3 -15.96 52.98 34.54
CA SER A 3 -16.83 52.92 33.36
C SER A 3 -16.73 51.55 32.67
N SER A 4 -17.89 50.94 32.44
CA SER A 4 -18.11 49.90 31.45
C SER A 4 -18.20 50.53 30.05
N LYS A 5 -18.03 49.68 29.03
CA LYS A 5 -18.20 49.91 27.59
C LYS A 5 -16.93 50.28 26.82
N ARG A 6 -16.20 49.25 26.40
CA ARG A 6 -15.67 49.12 25.03
C ARG A 6 -15.37 47.64 24.71
N LYS A 7 -16.35 47.00 24.06
CA LYS A 7 -16.20 46.00 22.97
C LYS A 7 -15.49 44.69 23.38
N ILE A 8 -16.16 43.63 23.87
CA ILE A 8 -17.05 42.70 23.14
C ILE A 8 -16.92 42.81 21.61
N ARG A 9 -15.93 42.11 21.05
CA ARG A 9 -15.88 41.52 19.69
C ARG A 9 -14.47 40.99 19.40
N THR A 10 -14.09 39.90 20.06
CA THR A 10 -12.94 39.09 19.62
C THR A 10 -13.15 37.63 20.04
N PHE A 11 -14.27 37.07 19.60
CA PHE A 11 -14.55 35.64 19.60
C PHE A 11 -15.03 35.34 18.17
N LEU A 12 -14.51 34.26 17.57
CA LEU A 12 -14.51 33.90 16.14
C LEU A 12 -13.49 34.64 15.26
N LEU A 13 -12.33 33.99 15.03
CA LEU A 13 -11.68 33.84 13.71
C LEU A 13 -10.26 33.28 13.90
N VAL A 14 -10.15 31.98 14.23
CA VAL A 14 -8.93 31.18 13.99
C VAL A 14 -9.37 29.83 13.43
N VAL A 15 -9.99 29.85 12.26
CA VAL A 15 -10.13 28.70 11.35
C VAL A 15 -10.08 29.29 9.94
N ASN A 16 -9.31 28.67 9.04
CA ASN A 16 -9.10 28.97 7.62
C ASN A 16 -8.19 30.16 7.26
N CYS A 17 -6.89 29.88 7.13
CA CYS A 17 -5.96 30.74 6.39
C CYS A 17 -4.85 29.91 5.70
N VAL A 18 -5.21 29.11 4.68
CA VAL A 18 -4.29 28.79 3.55
C VAL A 18 -5.16 28.57 2.30
N LEU A 19 -5.61 29.66 1.68
CA LEU A 19 -6.01 29.74 0.27
C LEU A 19 -6.11 31.24 -0.03
N LEU A 20 -5.62 31.64 -1.21
CA LEU A 20 -5.46 33.00 -1.72
C LEU A 20 -4.15 33.68 -1.32
N LEU A 21 -3.15 33.56 -2.18
CA LEU A 21 -2.35 34.67 -2.69
C LEU A 21 -1.51 34.17 -3.88
N CYS A 22 -2.01 34.42 -5.09
CA CYS A 22 -1.23 34.70 -6.32
C CYS A 22 -2.20 34.79 -7.51
N TYR A 23 -2.96 35.88 -7.57
CA TYR A 23 -3.62 36.33 -8.80
C TYR A 23 -3.21 37.80 -8.99
N VAL A 24 -2.15 38.02 -9.78
CA VAL A 24 -1.85 39.34 -10.34
C VAL A 24 -1.66 39.17 -11.85
N ALA A 25 -2.69 39.63 -12.55
CA ALA A 25 -2.79 40.13 -13.91
C ALA A 25 -1.60 39.98 -14.87
N CYS A 26 -1.85 39.32 -16.01
CA CYS A 26 -1.19 39.60 -17.28
C CYS A 26 -2.28 39.70 -18.39
N PRO A 27 -2.32 40.76 -19.23
CA PRO A 27 -3.42 41.01 -20.14
C PRO A 27 -3.24 40.32 -21.51
N VAL A 28 -4.35 39.72 -21.98
CA VAL A 28 -4.84 39.56 -23.37
C VAL A 28 -3.81 39.46 -24.51
N GLY A 29 -3.62 38.23 -24.99
CA GLY A 29 -3.02 37.92 -26.30
C GLY A 29 -3.38 36.47 -26.68
N SER A 30 -4.35 36.32 -27.56
CA SER A 30 -5.13 35.12 -27.82
C SER A 30 -4.37 33.98 -28.53
N ARG A 31 -4.83 32.74 -28.25
CA ARG A 31 -4.66 31.48 -29.01
C ARG A 31 -3.29 30.79 -28.94
N ALA A 32 -3.19 29.78 -28.06
CA ALA A 32 -2.64 28.45 -28.37
C ALA A 32 -2.68 27.51 -27.14
N TRP A 33 -3.83 27.35 -26.49
CA TRP A 33 -4.08 26.15 -25.69
C TRP A 33 -4.96 25.24 -26.54
N ALA A 34 -4.34 24.58 -27.51
CA ALA A 34 -4.92 23.38 -28.08
C ALA A 34 -4.91 22.33 -26.96
N ILE A 35 -6.09 22.03 -26.42
CA ILE A 35 -6.31 20.86 -25.59
C ILE A 35 -6.13 19.67 -26.54
N PRO A 36 -5.17 18.75 -26.32
CA PRO A 36 -5.15 17.49 -27.05
C PRO A 36 -6.42 16.73 -26.67
N GLU A 37 -7.16 16.18 -27.64
CA GLU A 37 -8.39 15.39 -27.39
C GLU A 37 -8.12 14.08 -26.63
N ASP A 38 -6.86 13.76 -26.36
CA ASP A 38 -6.44 12.60 -25.60
C ASP A 38 -6.16 13.06 -24.16
N GLY A 39 -7.09 12.82 -23.23
CA GLY A 39 -7.06 13.25 -21.82
C GLY A 39 -5.83 12.79 -21.01
N GLY A 40 -4.65 13.32 -21.32
CA GLY A 40 -3.40 13.05 -20.64
C GLY A 40 -3.21 13.95 -19.42
N HIS A 41 -3.33 13.37 -18.23
CA HIS A 41 -2.78 13.95 -17.01
C HIS A 41 -1.26 14.16 -17.17
N PRO A 42 -0.67 15.19 -16.51
CA PRO A 42 0.77 15.44 -16.57
C PRO A 42 1.52 14.17 -16.17
N HIS A 43 2.39 13.72 -17.09
CA HIS A 43 3.08 12.43 -17.13
C HIS A 43 3.25 11.72 -15.78
N SER A 44 2.33 10.82 -15.45
CA SER A 44 2.67 9.73 -14.53
C SER A 44 3.70 8.85 -15.23
N PRO A 45 4.92 8.64 -14.68
CA PRO A 45 5.81 7.63 -15.21
C PRO A 45 5.02 6.31 -15.29
N ALA A 46 5.28 5.50 -16.33
CA ALA A 46 4.60 4.22 -16.50
C ALA A 46 4.56 3.51 -15.13
N GLN A 47 3.35 3.21 -14.65
CA GLN A 47 3.17 2.60 -13.32
C GLN A 47 3.47 1.09 -13.37
N GLU A 48 3.43 0.53 -14.57
CA GLU A 48 3.61 -0.88 -14.89
C GLU A 48 4.67 -1.02 -16.01
N PRO A 49 5.48 -2.09 -16.00
CA PRO A 49 6.39 -2.38 -17.09
C PRO A 49 5.62 -2.72 -18.37
N ILE A 50 6.17 -2.33 -19.53
CA ILE A 50 5.60 -2.69 -20.82
C ILE A 50 5.86 -4.19 -21.06
N VAL A 51 4.80 -4.93 -21.37
CA VAL A 51 4.85 -6.37 -21.65
C VAL A 51 4.59 -6.61 -23.13
N SER A 52 5.46 -7.38 -23.78
CA SER A 52 5.25 -7.72 -25.19
C SER A 52 4.08 -8.69 -25.38
N SER A 53 3.52 -8.75 -26.59
CA SER A 53 2.45 -9.71 -26.90
C SER A 53 2.87 -11.18 -26.72
N GLN A 54 4.16 -11.48 -26.90
CA GLN A 54 4.72 -12.81 -26.68
C GLN A 54 4.83 -13.13 -25.19
N GLU A 55 5.34 -12.19 -24.39
CA GLU A 55 5.42 -12.32 -22.93
C GLU A 55 4.02 -12.44 -22.31
N ALA A 56 3.04 -11.67 -22.80
CA ALA A 56 1.66 -11.77 -22.34
C ALA A 56 1.05 -13.15 -22.62
N LYS A 57 1.35 -13.76 -23.79
CA LYS A 57 0.93 -15.14 -24.10
C LYS A 57 1.60 -16.15 -23.17
N LEU A 58 2.90 -15.99 -22.93
CA LEU A 58 3.66 -16.84 -22.02
C LEU A 58 3.08 -16.77 -20.59
N LEU A 59 2.81 -15.57 -20.07
CA LEU A 59 2.25 -15.39 -18.73
C LEU A 59 0.88 -16.08 -18.57
N ARG A 60 0.02 -16.04 -19.59
CA ARG A 60 -1.26 -16.78 -19.56
C ARG A 60 -1.05 -18.28 -19.55
N GLN A 61 -0.12 -18.78 -20.37
CA GLN A 61 0.22 -20.21 -20.40
C GLN A 61 0.79 -20.68 -19.05
N VAL A 62 1.69 -19.89 -18.46
CA VAL A 62 2.27 -20.16 -17.15
C VAL A 62 1.22 -20.15 -16.05
N ALA A 63 0.26 -19.21 -16.08
CA ALA A 63 -0.84 -19.17 -15.11
C ALA A 63 -1.70 -20.44 -15.17
N GLN A 64 -2.06 -20.91 -16.36
CA GLN A 64 -2.81 -22.17 -16.53
C GLN A 64 -2.00 -23.39 -16.05
N LEU A 65 -0.70 -23.40 -16.34
CA LEU A 65 0.17 -24.48 -15.90
C LEU A 65 0.34 -24.47 -14.38
N ALA A 66 0.42 -23.30 -13.74
CA ALA A 66 0.59 -23.17 -12.30
C ALA A 66 -0.55 -23.80 -11.49
N ASP A 67 -1.77 -23.83 -12.03
CA ASP A 67 -2.93 -24.48 -11.40
C ASP A 67 -2.79 -26.01 -11.36
N THR A 68 -2.03 -26.60 -12.30
CA THR A 68 -1.88 -28.06 -12.44
C THR A 68 -0.52 -28.58 -11.97
N ASP A 69 0.55 -27.87 -12.32
CA ASP A 69 1.93 -28.16 -11.98
C ASP A 69 2.72 -26.84 -11.80
N PRO A 70 2.80 -26.32 -10.57
CA PRO A 70 3.49 -25.07 -10.29
C PRO A 70 5.00 -25.18 -10.47
N GLU A 71 5.61 -26.35 -10.28
CA GLU A 71 7.05 -26.55 -10.49
C GLU A 71 7.42 -26.46 -11.97
N ALA A 72 6.61 -27.08 -12.84
CA ALA A 72 6.78 -26.95 -14.27
C ALA A 72 6.55 -25.50 -14.74
N ALA A 73 5.58 -24.79 -14.16
CA ALA A 73 5.33 -23.38 -14.43
C ALA A 73 6.52 -22.49 -14.06
N ILE A 74 7.09 -22.68 -12.87
CA ILE A 74 8.30 -22.00 -12.40
C ILE A 74 9.47 -22.28 -13.35
N LYS A 75 9.74 -23.54 -13.67
CA LYS A 75 10.85 -23.93 -14.55
C LYS A 75 10.70 -23.34 -15.96
N LEU A 76 9.49 -23.38 -16.51
CA LEU A 76 9.19 -22.78 -17.81
C LEU A 76 9.47 -21.27 -17.79
N LEU A 77 8.95 -20.57 -16.78
CA LEU A 77 9.10 -19.13 -16.68
C LEU A 77 10.56 -18.73 -16.43
N ALA A 78 11.27 -19.41 -15.52
CA ALA A 78 12.68 -19.17 -15.23
C ALA A 78 13.56 -19.32 -16.48
N SER A 79 13.26 -20.26 -17.38
CA SER A 79 13.98 -20.41 -18.65
C SER A 79 13.79 -19.26 -19.64
N LYS A 80 12.76 -18.44 -19.44
CA LYS A 80 12.38 -17.31 -20.30
C LYS A 80 12.72 -15.95 -19.71
N VAL A 81 13.00 -15.89 -18.40
CA VAL A 81 13.49 -14.68 -17.75
C VAL A 81 14.93 -14.41 -18.21
N THR A 82 15.12 -13.26 -18.83
CA THR A 82 16.45 -12.81 -19.30
C THR A 82 16.68 -11.36 -18.85
N PRO A 83 17.91 -10.83 -18.91
CA PRO A 83 18.16 -9.42 -18.58
C PRO A 83 17.35 -8.43 -19.43
N GLN A 84 16.96 -8.82 -20.66
CA GLN A 84 16.18 -8.00 -21.58
C GLN A 84 14.66 -8.23 -21.48
N SER A 85 14.21 -9.26 -20.77
CA SER A 85 12.77 -9.51 -20.59
C SER A 85 12.13 -8.45 -19.70
N SER A 86 10.82 -8.28 -19.83
CA SER A 86 10.07 -7.34 -18.99
C SER A 86 10.12 -7.73 -17.51
N ALA A 87 10.11 -6.72 -16.64
CA ALA A 87 10.06 -6.91 -15.18
C ALA A 87 8.80 -7.66 -14.71
N ALA A 88 7.76 -7.73 -15.56
CA ALA A 88 6.55 -8.50 -15.29
C ALA A 88 6.82 -10.01 -15.22
N LEU A 89 7.79 -10.53 -15.98
CA LEU A 89 8.16 -11.94 -15.90
C LEU A 89 8.83 -12.26 -14.56
N ASP A 90 9.74 -11.41 -14.10
CA ASP A 90 10.40 -11.58 -12.79
C ASP A 90 9.38 -11.46 -11.65
N LEU A 91 8.41 -10.53 -11.75
CA LEU A 91 7.30 -10.44 -10.79
C LEU A 91 6.49 -11.75 -10.76
N ALA A 92 6.13 -12.27 -11.94
CA ALA A 92 5.34 -13.50 -12.03
C ALA A 92 6.11 -14.71 -11.45
N LEU A 93 7.42 -14.79 -11.69
CA LEU A 93 8.27 -15.82 -11.10
C LEU A 93 8.28 -15.69 -9.58
N GLY A 94 8.50 -14.49 -9.05
CA GLY A 94 8.48 -14.25 -7.60
C GLY A 94 7.13 -14.59 -6.95
N ASN A 95 6.01 -14.36 -7.66
CA ASN A 95 4.69 -14.74 -7.16
C ASN A 95 4.54 -16.26 -7.06
N LEU A 96 5.01 -17.01 -8.06
CA LEU A 96 4.95 -18.47 -8.05
C LEU A 96 5.84 -19.07 -6.96
N GLU A 97 7.08 -18.59 -6.83
CA GLU A 97 8.00 -19.03 -5.78
C GLU A 97 7.42 -18.73 -4.39
N PHE A 98 6.81 -17.55 -4.21
CA PHE A 98 6.15 -17.18 -2.96
C PHE A 98 4.97 -18.09 -2.61
N GLN A 99 4.19 -18.51 -3.60
CA GLN A 99 3.09 -19.46 -3.42
C GLN A 99 3.60 -20.85 -3.01
N GLN A 100 4.78 -21.25 -3.49
CA GLN A 100 5.46 -22.49 -3.07
C GLN A 100 6.16 -22.37 -1.71
N GLY A 101 6.15 -21.20 -1.08
CA GLY A 101 6.84 -20.97 0.20
C GLY A 101 8.35 -20.80 0.08
N ARG A 102 8.87 -20.66 -1.14
CA ARG A 102 10.28 -20.42 -1.46
C ARG A 102 10.59 -18.93 -1.34
N LEU A 103 10.76 -18.49 -0.10
CA LEU A 103 10.82 -17.06 0.24
C LEU A 103 12.09 -16.40 -0.28
N GLU A 104 13.22 -17.09 -0.26
CA GLU A 104 14.52 -16.61 -0.74
C GLU A 104 14.47 -16.37 -2.26
N GLU A 105 13.99 -17.34 -3.02
CA GLU A 105 13.83 -17.27 -4.48
C GLU A 105 12.82 -16.19 -4.87
N ALA A 106 11.72 -16.06 -4.12
CA ALA A 106 10.76 -14.98 -4.32
C ALA A 106 11.38 -13.60 -4.11
N GLU A 107 12.16 -13.41 -3.03
CA GLU A 107 12.89 -12.17 -2.77
C GLU A 107 13.83 -11.83 -3.94
N GLU A 108 14.61 -12.80 -4.42
CA GLU A 108 15.54 -12.61 -5.54
C GLU A 108 14.80 -12.17 -6.81
N ALA A 109 13.70 -12.84 -7.16
CA ALA A 109 12.90 -12.53 -8.32
C ALA A 109 12.29 -11.12 -8.24
N TYR A 110 11.74 -10.70 -7.09
CA TYR A 110 11.22 -9.34 -6.94
C TYR A 110 12.32 -8.28 -6.99
N ARG A 111 13.50 -8.54 -6.44
CA ARG A 111 14.66 -7.65 -6.56
C ARG A 111 15.12 -7.53 -8.02
N ALA A 112 15.11 -8.63 -8.77
CA ALA A 112 15.39 -8.62 -10.21
C ALA A 112 14.37 -7.77 -10.99
N ALA A 113 13.08 -7.92 -10.67
CA ALA A 113 12.01 -7.08 -11.24
C ALA A 113 12.28 -5.58 -10.98
N LEU A 114 12.67 -5.23 -9.75
CA LEU A 114 12.95 -3.85 -9.35
C LEU A 114 14.24 -3.29 -9.95
N LYS A 115 15.23 -4.14 -10.26
CA LYS A 115 16.44 -3.73 -10.99
C LYS A 115 16.11 -3.33 -12.43
N LYS A 116 15.18 -4.05 -13.07
CA LYS A 116 14.69 -3.75 -14.44
C LYS A 116 13.73 -2.58 -14.47
N PHE A 117 12.84 -2.50 -13.48
CA PHE A 117 11.83 -1.45 -13.37
C PHE A 117 11.79 -0.86 -11.96
N PRO A 118 12.62 0.14 -11.66
CA PRO A 118 12.68 0.74 -10.33
C PRO A 118 11.43 1.51 -9.91
N ALA A 119 10.41 1.68 -10.75
CA ALA A 119 9.14 2.30 -10.37
C ALA A 119 8.05 1.27 -10.02
N PHE A 120 8.35 -0.03 -10.04
CA PHE A 120 7.34 -1.08 -9.91
C PHE A 120 6.75 -1.17 -8.49
N ALA A 121 5.64 -0.49 -8.21
CA ALA A 121 5.02 -0.53 -6.87
C ALA A 121 4.54 -1.93 -6.47
N ARG A 122 3.94 -2.69 -7.39
CA ARG A 122 3.50 -4.07 -7.09
C ARG A 122 4.65 -4.98 -6.67
N ALA A 123 5.78 -4.94 -7.38
CA ALA A 123 6.95 -5.71 -6.98
C ALA A 123 7.50 -5.29 -5.60
N ARG A 124 7.43 -4.00 -5.24
CA ARG A 124 7.80 -3.53 -3.90
C ARG A 124 6.86 -4.04 -2.82
N MET A 125 5.55 -3.99 -3.06
CA MET A 125 4.56 -4.49 -2.10
C MET A 125 4.72 -6.00 -1.88
N ASN A 126 4.93 -6.76 -2.95
CA ASN A 126 5.15 -8.20 -2.85
C ASN A 126 6.48 -8.51 -2.15
N LEU A 127 7.56 -7.79 -2.48
CA LEU A 127 8.83 -7.91 -1.77
C LEU A 127 8.69 -7.60 -0.27
N ALA A 128 7.95 -6.54 0.09
CA ALA A 128 7.68 -6.20 1.49
C ALA A 128 6.94 -7.35 2.21
N GLN A 129 5.98 -7.99 1.54
CA GLN A 129 5.29 -9.16 2.09
C GLN A 129 6.23 -10.35 2.31
N VAL A 130 7.15 -10.61 1.39
CA VAL A 130 8.19 -11.65 1.56
C VAL A 130 9.09 -11.34 2.75
N LEU A 131 9.61 -10.11 2.82
CA LEU A 131 10.49 -9.68 3.91
C LEU A 131 9.82 -9.81 5.28
N ILE A 132 8.52 -9.51 5.36
CA ILE A 132 7.72 -9.73 6.56
C ILE A 132 7.67 -11.21 6.94
N ARG A 133 7.42 -12.12 5.98
CA ARG A 133 7.38 -13.56 6.25
C ARG A 133 8.74 -14.14 6.64
N GLN A 134 9.82 -13.54 6.16
CA GLN A 134 11.19 -13.87 6.55
C GLN A 134 11.65 -13.19 7.85
N GLU A 135 10.77 -12.44 8.52
CA GLU A 135 11.08 -11.65 9.73
C GLU A 135 12.18 -10.58 9.52
N LYS A 136 12.47 -10.22 8.27
CA LYS A 136 13.40 -9.14 7.87
C LYS A 136 12.72 -7.77 7.95
N LEU A 137 12.12 -7.47 9.10
CA LEU A 137 11.20 -6.34 9.29
C LEU A 137 11.85 -4.97 9.05
N SER A 138 13.15 -4.84 9.35
CA SER A 138 13.89 -3.58 9.20
C SER A 138 13.94 -3.07 7.75
N HIS A 139 13.90 -3.97 6.77
CA HIS A 139 13.98 -3.63 5.35
C HIS A 139 12.63 -3.24 4.72
N VAL A 140 11.51 -3.55 5.39
CA VAL A 140 10.16 -3.32 4.85
C VAL A 140 9.93 -1.84 4.55
N THR A 141 10.28 -0.96 5.49
CA THR A 141 10.14 0.49 5.33
C THR A 141 10.99 1.03 4.19
N GLU A 142 12.20 0.49 4.00
CA GLU A 142 13.09 0.89 2.90
C GLU A 142 12.50 0.53 1.54
N VAL A 143 11.90 -0.67 1.44
CA VAL A 143 11.27 -1.16 0.21
C VAL A 143 10.00 -0.39 -0.11
N LEU A 144 9.18 -0.04 0.88
CA LEU A 144 7.90 0.65 0.65
C LEU A 144 8.02 2.18 0.55
N ARG A 145 9.09 2.79 1.07
CA ARG A 145 9.29 4.25 1.01
C ARG A 145 9.13 4.86 -0.40
N PRO A 146 9.68 4.27 -1.49
CA PRO A 146 9.46 4.81 -2.83
C PRO A 146 7.99 4.77 -3.28
N VAL A 147 7.22 3.76 -2.83
CA VAL A 147 5.78 3.66 -3.13
C VAL A 147 5.04 4.83 -2.50
N LEU A 148 5.33 5.13 -1.22
CA LEU A 148 4.77 6.26 -0.49
C LEU A 148 5.09 7.59 -1.17
N ILE A 149 6.36 7.84 -1.52
CA ILE A 149 6.81 9.10 -2.14
C ILE A 149 6.19 9.30 -3.52
N SER A 150 6.04 8.22 -4.29
CA SER A 150 5.45 8.28 -5.63
C SER A 150 3.93 8.51 -5.66
N GLY A 151 3.27 8.50 -4.49
CA GLY A 151 1.81 8.59 -4.39
C GLY A 151 1.08 7.32 -4.83
N GLN A 152 1.80 6.22 -5.11
CA GLN A 152 1.22 4.93 -5.52
C GLN A 152 0.81 4.06 -4.32
N ALA A 153 0.82 4.62 -3.12
CA ALA A 153 0.48 3.91 -1.89
C ALA A 153 -1.04 3.73 -1.77
N GLY A 154 -1.49 2.50 -2.01
CA GLY A 154 -2.84 2.05 -1.67
C GLY A 154 -2.95 1.64 -0.20
N PRO A 155 -4.17 1.26 0.25
CA PRO A 155 -4.41 0.75 1.60
C PRO A 155 -3.48 -0.42 1.95
N GLU A 156 -3.19 -1.30 0.99
CA GLU A 156 -2.35 -2.49 1.19
C GLU A 156 -0.92 -2.13 1.64
N ALA A 157 -0.34 -1.07 1.09
CA ALA A 157 1.01 -0.63 1.47
C ALA A 157 1.06 -0.16 2.93
N PHE A 158 0.03 0.56 3.38
CA PHE A 158 -0.11 0.99 4.77
C PHE A 158 -0.39 -0.18 5.70
N THR A 159 -1.19 -1.17 5.29
CA THR A 159 -1.42 -2.39 6.06
C THR A 159 -0.11 -3.19 6.26
N LEU A 160 0.71 -3.33 5.22
CA LEU A 160 2.01 -3.99 5.32
C LEU A 160 2.97 -3.25 6.26
N LEU A 161 3.01 -1.91 6.20
CA LEU A 161 3.79 -1.10 7.14
C LEU A 161 3.29 -1.27 8.58
N GLY A 162 1.97 -1.21 8.78
CA GLY A 162 1.35 -1.41 10.09
C GLY A 162 1.72 -2.78 10.68
N TYR A 163 1.70 -3.82 9.85
CA TYR A 163 2.07 -5.16 10.26
C TYR A 163 3.56 -5.28 10.59
N ALA A 164 4.44 -4.72 9.77
CA ALA A 164 5.87 -4.72 10.04
C ALA A 164 6.22 -3.96 11.34
N PHE A 165 5.62 -2.78 11.56
CA PHE A 165 5.84 -2.02 12.79
C PHE A 165 5.30 -2.73 14.03
N LEU A 166 4.14 -3.38 13.92
CA LEU A 166 3.57 -4.15 15.02
C LEU A 166 4.51 -5.27 15.46
N LEU A 167 5.05 -6.03 14.50
CA LEU A 167 6.01 -7.10 14.78
C LEU A 167 7.35 -6.58 15.34
N GLN A 168 7.71 -5.33 15.05
CA GLN A 168 8.87 -4.66 15.65
C GLN A 168 8.59 -4.07 17.05
N GLY A 169 7.37 -4.18 17.58
CA GLY A 169 6.96 -3.53 18.82
C GLY A 169 6.80 -2.00 18.70
N GLN A 170 6.83 -1.45 17.49
CA GLN A 170 6.63 -0.02 17.23
C GLN A 170 5.14 0.29 17.15
N LEU A 171 4.47 0.30 18.30
CA LEU A 171 3.01 0.35 18.38
C LEU A 171 2.40 1.65 17.84
N LEU A 172 3.00 2.81 18.11
CA LEU A 172 2.46 4.10 17.61
C LEU A 172 2.57 4.23 16.06
N PRO A 173 3.73 3.93 15.43
CA PRO A 173 3.81 3.85 13.97
C PRO A 173 2.85 2.82 13.37
N ALA A 174 2.69 1.66 14.01
CA ALA A 174 1.78 0.62 13.55
C ALA A 174 0.33 1.10 13.51
N GLU A 175 -0.16 1.67 14.62
CA GLU A 175 -1.51 2.24 14.69
C GLU A 175 -1.73 3.31 13.62
N THR A 176 -0.76 4.22 13.47
CA THR A 176 -0.86 5.30 12.48
C THR A 176 -1.00 4.73 11.06
N ALA A 177 -0.20 3.72 10.72
CA ALA A 177 -0.27 3.08 9.41
C ALA A 177 -1.60 2.35 9.21
N TYR A 178 -2.10 1.58 10.20
CA TYR A 178 -3.39 0.92 10.09
C TYR A 178 -4.56 1.91 9.94
N ARG A 179 -4.54 3.02 10.69
CA ARG A 179 -5.58 4.06 10.57
C ARG A 179 -5.54 4.74 9.19
N GLN A 180 -4.35 4.96 8.60
CA GLN A 180 -4.22 5.45 7.22
C GLN A 180 -4.79 4.45 6.20
N ALA A 181 -4.49 3.15 6.35
CA ALA A 181 -5.07 2.11 5.52
C ALA A 181 -6.61 2.09 5.61
N LEU A 182 -7.17 2.19 6.81
CA LEU A 182 -8.63 2.23 7.02
C LEU A 182 -9.28 3.52 6.55
N LEU A 183 -8.56 4.65 6.49
CA LEU A 183 -9.07 5.86 5.86
C LEU A 183 -9.31 5.66 4.36
N LEU A 184 -8.44 4.89 3.70
CA LEU A 184 -8.55 4.57 2.27
C LEU A 184 -9.55 3.43 2.01
N LYS A 185 -9.62 2.44 2.90
CA LYS A 185 -10.52 1.29 2.81
C LYS A 185 -11.11 0.95 4.18
N PRO A 186 -12.24 1.60 4.57
CA PRO A 186 -12.82 1.46 5.91
C PRO A 186 -13.27 0.05 6.27
N ASP A 187 -13.67 -0.75 5.27
CA ASP A 187 -14.21 -2.09 5.49
C ASP A 187 -13.14 -3.20 5.37
N ASP A 188 -11.85 -2.85 5.39
CA ASP A 188 -10.79 -3.86 5.37
C ASP A 188 -10.64 -4.55 6.73
N VAL A 189 -11.21 -5.75 6.83
CA VAL A 189 -11.23 -6.54 8.08
C VAL A 189 -9.83 -6.93 8.52
N ASN A 190 -8.92 -7.23 7.59
CA ASN A 190 -7.53 -7.59 7.93
C ASN A 190 -6.78 -6.42 8.55
N THR A 191 -6.95 -5.21 8.02
CA THR A 191 -6.38 -3.99 8.59
C THR A 191 -7.02 -3.64 9.92
N SER A 192 -8.34 -3.77 10.06
CA SER A 192 -9.04 -3.58 11.33
C SER A 192 -8.56 -4.56 12.41
N LEU A 193 -8.28 -5.81 12.04
CA LEU A 193 -7.68 -6.79 12.94
C LEU A 193 -6.26 -6.44 13.35
N GLY A 194 -5.45 -5.94 12.41
CA GLY A 194 -4.11 -5.44 12.71
C GLY A 194 -4.16 -4.27 13.72
N LEU A 195 -5.10 -3.34 13.53
CA LEU A 195 -5.35 -2.25 14.46
C LEU A 195 -5.81 -2.74 15.83
N ALA A 196 -6.76 -3.68 15.88
CA ALA A 196 -7.24 -4.26 17.13
C ALA A 196 -6.10 -4.90 17.93
N LYS A 197 -5.26 -5.72 17.27
CA LYS A 197 -4.05 -6.29 17.90
C LYS A 197 -3.11 -5.20 18.42
N CYS A 198 -2.88 -4.16 17.62
CA CYS A 198 -2.05 -3.04 18.04
C CYS A 198 -2.61 -2.32 19.28
N LEU A 199 -3.92 -2.12 19.35
CA LEU A 199 -4.57 -1.50 20.51
C LEU A 199 -4.50 -2.39 21.77
N LEU A 200 -4.59 -3.71 21.61
CA LEU A 200 -4.41 -4.66 22.72
C LEU A 200 -2.99 -4.61 23.28
N GLU A 201 -1.96 -4.61 22.42
CA GLU A 201 -0.56 -4.47 22.84
C GLU A 201 -0.27 -3.11 23.50
N GLN A 202 -1.06 -2.08 23.18
CA GLN A 202 -1.01 -0.77 23.84
C GLN A 202 -1.87 -0.70 25.13
N GLU A 203 -2.51 -1.80 25.54
CA GLU A 203 -3.44 -1.85 26.68
C GLU A 203 -4.67 -0.92 26.54
N ARG A 204 -5.02 -0.53 25.31
CA ARG A 204 -6.19 0.31 25.00
C ARG A 204 -7.45 -0.53 24.76
N TYR A 205 -7.77 -1.33 25.77
CA TYR A 205 -8.83 -2.34 25.76
C TYR A 205 -10.19 -1.80 25.30
N HIS A 206 -10.62 -0.64 25.81
CA HIS A 206 -11.91 -0.05 25.45
C HIS A 206 -12.06 0.24 23.95
N GLU A 207 -10.99 0.70 23.29
CA GLU A 207 -11.02 0.94 21.84
C GLU A 207 -10.92 -0.36 21.05
N ALA A 208 -10.11 -1.31 21.51
CA ALA A 208 -9.99 -2.63 20.92
C ALA A 208 -11.33 -3.38 20.93
N ILE A 209 -12.04 -3.40 22.08
CA ILE A 209 -13.36 -4.04 22.24
C ILE A 209 -14.36 -3.48 21.23
N ARG A 210 -14.54 -2.15 21.17
CA ARG A 210 -15.51 -1.54 20.25
C ARG A 210 -15.22 -1.89 18.78
N LEU A 211 -13.94 -1.95 18.41
CA LEU A 211 -13.55 -2.33 17.07
C LEU A 211 -13.85 -3.82 16.82
N LEU A 212 -13.49 -4.69 17.75
CA LEU A 212 -13.70 -6.13 17.65
C LEU A 212 -15.18 -6.52 17.65
N GLU A 213 -16.01 -5.90 18.48
CA GLU A 213 -17.47 -6.08 18.49
C GLU A 213 -18.05 -5.78 17.11
N GLY A 214 -17.69 -4.63 16.52
CA GLY A 214 -18.13 -4.27 15.16
C GLY A 214 -17.64 -5.23 14.08
N LEU A 215 -16.47 -5.86 14.25
CA LEU A 215 -15.99 -6.88 13.32
C LEU A 215 -16.73 -8.22 13.49
N VAL A 216 -17.03 -8.62 14.73
CA VAL A 216 -17.75 -9.86 15.04
C VAL A 216 -19.19 -9.79 14.54
N GLU A 217 -19.85 -8.64 14.65
CA GLU A 217 -21.19 -8.44 14.09
C GLU A 217 -21.22 -8.63 12.57
N ARG A 218 -20.17 -8.18 11.87
CA ARG A 218 -20.06 -8.30 10.41
C ARG A 218 -19.62 -9.69 9.96
N GLU A 219 -18.67 -10.30 10.67
CA GLU A 219 -18.05 -11.58 10.32
C GLU A 219 -18.00 -12.57 11.50
N PRO A 220 -19.16 -13.04 12.01
CA PRO A 220 -19.21 -13.88 13.20
C PRO A 220 -18.51 -15.24 13.03
N GLN A 221 -18.37 -15.71 11.79
CA GLN A 221 -17.72 -16.98 11.47
C GLN A 221 -16.18 -16.90 11.52
N ARG A 222 -15.60 -15.70 11.60
CA ARG A 222 -14.16 -15.54 11.63
C ARG A 222 -13.62 -15.87 13.03
N SER A 223 -13.20 -17.12 13.20
CA SER A 223 -12.73 -17.68 14.49
C SER A 223 -11.63 -16.85 15.16
N GLN A 224 -10.79 -16.16 14.39
CA GLN A 224 -9.70 -15.32 14.89
C GLN A 224 -10.16 -14.10 15.72
N LEU A 225 -11.43 -13.68 15.61
CA LEU A 225 -11.94 -12.50 16.32
C LEU A 225 -12.20 -12.77 17.80
N TRP A 226 -12.74 -13.95 18.13
CA TRP A 226 -13.17 -14.29 19.48
C TRP A 226 -12.04 -14.35 20.52
N PRO A 227 -10.87 -14.94 20.23
CA PRO A 227 -9.74 -14.90 21.17
C PRO A 227 -9.24 -13.48 21.44
N LEU A 228 -9.25 -12.61 20.42
CA LEU A 228 -8.83 -11.22 20.58
C LEU A 228 -9.81 -10.45 21.47
N LEU A 229 -11.11 -10.68 21.31
CA LEU A 229 -12.13 -10.06 22.16
C LEU A 229 -12.07 -10.58 23.60
N ALA A 230 -11.77 -11.87 23.81
CA ALA A 230 -11.63 -12.45 25.14
C ALA A 230 -10.37 -11.96 25.90
N ASN A 231 -9.32 -11.58 25.16
CA ASN A 231 -8.07 -11.04 25.71
C ASN A 231 -8.11 -9.51 25.88
N ALA A 232 -9.21 -8.86 25.50
CA ALA A 232 -9.42 -7.41 25.60
C ALA A 232 -10.12 -7.05 26.93
#